data_AF-A0A7R9FTF3-F1
#
_entry.id   AF-A0A7R9FTF3-F1
#
_cell.length_a   1.000
_cell.length_b   1.000
_cell.length_c   1.000
_cell.angle_alpha   90.00
_cell.angle_beta   90.00
_cell.angle_gamma   90.00
#
_symmetry.space_group_name_H-M   'P 1'
#
loop_
_entity.id
_entity.type
_entity.pdbx_description
1 polymer ?
#
loop_
_entity_poly.entity_id
_entity_poly.type
_entity_poly.pdbx_seq_one_letter_code
_entity_poly.pdbx_strand_id
1 'polypeptide(L)'
;GNYEECIGTRARLNETLYADVERLDFAGKYCVVTFMAVPPEGKEVRSDQLVNGLASLGIYGVPFLAEGICLPSSCSDADVQNSLSANFEGTIQAGIVGCQDDSVPPLTTSGIILVVVLSLFGVYFLIGTILDLRFRNNKKKPETFMDSLLVAGSFYTNGEKLLSTKQGSDVIGSLHGIRFVTMTWVVLGHTYSIMTAGVPMINPMVLDEMTKVFFFNAILNATPSVDTFFFMSGLLVSYLLLKELQRNKGKFNIIKFYIHRYIRLTPIYAMFIWFSVDLFPYTFSGPLQKIVSDVLTDPCRDQWWRNLLYINNMVEEKEGMCMGHTWYMANDFQMYLVSPLIILPLFFFPAVGMGFAGLLLAGSITVPAVVLIANDIGGTSTYQDRIK
;
A
#
# COMPACT_ATOMS: atom_id res chain seq x y z
N GLY A 1 28.68 10.59 10.46
CA GLY A 1 27.83 11.48 11.27
C GLY A 1 26.40 11.02 11.08
N ASN A 2 25.58 11.17 12.11
CA ASN A 2 24.15 10.89 12.00
C ASN A 2 23.53 11.83 10.93
N TYR A 3 22.43 11.42 10.30
CA TYR A 3 21.79 12.17 9.21
C TYR A 3 21.61 13.67 9.55
N GLU A 4 21.10 13.95 10.76
CA GLU A 4 20.88 15.33 11.24
C GLU A 4 22.17 16.13 11.40
N GLU A 5 23.25 15.50 11.89
CA GLU A 5 24.56 16.16 12.03
C GLU A 5 25.13 16.52 10.65
N CYS A 6 24.98 15.60 9.69
CA CYS A 6 25.44 15.84 8.33
C CYS A 6 24.70 17.01 7.71
N ILE A 7 23.36 16.95 7.66
CA ILE A 7 22.54 17.99 7.04
C ILE A 7 22.66 19.32 7.79
N GLY A 8 22.89 19.31 9.10
CA GLY A 8 23.15 20.52 9.89
C GLY A 8 24.52 21.16 9.69
N THR A 9 25.45 20.48 9.02
CA THR A 9 26.82 21.00 8.82
C THR A 9 26.81 22.19 7.87
N ARG A 10 27.37 23.33 8.31
CA ARG A 10 27.58 24.54 7.50
C ARG A 10 29.02 24.98 7.68
N ALA A 11 29.78 25.00 6.58
CA ALA A 11 31.12 25.55 6.58
C ALA A 11 31.09 26.90 5.86
N ARG A 12 31.52 27.96 6.56
CA ARG A 12 31.81 29.27 5.97
C ARG A 12 33.33 29.43 5.94
N LEU A 13 33.91 29.57 4.76
CA LEU A 13 35.34 29.83 4.64
C LEU A 13 35.64 31.25 5.15
N ASN A 14 36.67 31.37 5.97
CA ASN A 14 37.10 32.66 6.51
C ASN A 14 37.80 33.46 5.40
N GLU A 15 37.18 34.57 4.99
CA GLU A 15 37.65 35.48 3.93
C GLU A 15 39.10 35.96 4.13
N THR A 16 39.58 36.00 5.38
CA THR A 16 40.94 36.48 5.70
C THR A 16 42.05 35.46 5.48
N LEU A 17 41.73 34.16 5.41
CA LEU A 17 42.72 33.07 5.25
C LEU A 17 42.80 32.52 3.82
N TYR A 18 41.79 32.78 2.99
CA TYR A 18 41.65 32.20 1.64
C TYR A 18 41.19 33.24 0.61
N ALA A 19 41.95 34.31 0.44
CA ALA A 19 41.63 35.41 -0.48
C ALA A 19 41.56 35.00 -1.96
N ASP A 20 42.18 33.87 -2.32
CA ASP A 20 42.26 33.36 -3.70
C ASP A 20 41.22 32.27 -4.02
N VAL A 21 40.37 31.89 -3.05
CA VAL A 21 39.36 30.84 -3.23
C VAL A 21 37.99 31.51 -3.36
N GLU A 22 37.35 31.36 -4.52
CA GLU A 22 35.95 31.74 -4.72
C GLU A 22 35.10 31.16 -3.58
N ARG A 23 34.30 32.03 -2.95
CA ARG A 23 33.45 31.76 -1.79
C ARG A 23 32.78 30.37 -1.83
N LEU A 24 33.42 29.37 -1.22
CA LEU A 24 32.89 28.01 -1.09
C LEU A 24 32.18 27.88 0.26
N ASP A 25 31.04 28.56 0.38
CA ASP A 25 30.09 28.24 1.44
C ASP A 25 29.45 26.89 1.06
N PHE A 26 29.69 25.83 1.84
CA PHE A 26 29.09 24.51 1.59
C PHE A 26 28.25 24.02 2.77
N ALA A 27 27.17 23.33 2.43
CA ALA A 27 26.32 22.62 3.36
C ALA A 27 26.66 21.12 3.32
N GLY A 28 26.33 20.38 4.37
CA GLY A 28 26.37 18.93 4.31
C GLY A 28 25.20 18.37 3.50
N LYS A 29 25.50 17.35 2.70
CA LYS A 29 24.59 16.55 1.87
C LYS A 29 24.77 15.09 2.30
N TYR A 30 23.68 14.45 2.69
CA TYR A 30 23.68 13.07 3.16
C TYR A 30 23.26 12.13 2.03
N CYS A 31 24.10 11.18 1.67
CA CYS A 31 23.82 10.19 0.63
C CYS A 31 23.72 8.79 1.22
N VAL A 32 22.68 8.04 0.84
CA VAL A 32 22.61 6.60 1.10
C VAL A 32 23.21 5.87 -0.09
N VAL A 33 24.20 5.04 0.19
CA VAL A 33 24.87 4.19 -0.79
C VAL A 33 24.65 2.72 -0.44
N THR A 34 24.54 1.89 -1.47
CA THR A 34 24.38 0.45 -1.32
C THR A 34 25.55 -0.29 -1.93
N PHE A 35 25.92 -1.40 -1.30
CA PHE A 35 26.93 -2.32 -1.79
C PHE A 35 26.29 -3.68 -2.06
N MET A 36 26.48 -4.17 -3.28
CA MET A 36 25.97 -5.46 -3.75
C MET A 36 27.13 -6.34 -4.15
N ALA A 37 27.17 -7.60 -3.72
CA ALA A 37 28.12 -8.54 -4.29
C ALA A 37 27.67 -8.95 -5.69
N VAL A 38 28.51 -8.73 -6.70
CA VAL A 38 28.27 -9.21 -8.07
C VAL A 38 28.75 -10.66 -8.14
N PRO A 39 27.86 -11.63 -8.41
CA PRO A 39 28.30 -13.00 -8.61
C PRO A 39 29.22 -13.12 -9.82
N PRO A 40 30.25 -13.98 -9.75
CA PRO A 40 31.12 -14.24 -10.89
C PRO A 40 30.31 -14.80 -12.08
N GLU A 41 30.66 -14.36 -13.30
CA GLU A 41 30.01 -14.78 -14.56
C GLU A 41 29.80 -16.29 -14.62
N GLY A 42 28.58 -16.71 -14.94
CA GLY A 42 28.20 -18.13 -15.08
C GLY A 42 27.77 -18.83 -13.79
N LYS A 43 27.74 -18.15 -12.64
CA LYS A 43 27.07 -18.64 -11.43
C LYS A 43 25.87 -17.77 -11.12
N GLU A 44 24.67 -18.26 -11.41
CA GLU A 44 23.47 -17.72 -10.77
C GLU A 44 23.66 -17.83 -9.26
N VAL A 45 23.62 -16.70 -8.55
CA VAL A 45 23.35 -16.76 -7.11
C VAL A 45 21.97 -17.36 -7.03
N ARG A 46 21.88 -18.53 -6.42
CA ARG A 46 20.61 -19.05 -5.96
C ARG A 46 20.19 -18.13 -4.82
N SER A 47 19.67 -16.94 -5.16
CA SER A 47 18.99 -16.10 -4.20
C SER A 47 17.89 -16.98 -3.63
N ASP A 48 17.94 -17.17 -2.32
CA ASP A 48 16.97 -17.94 -1.56
C ASP A 48 15.60 -17.54 -2.11
N GLN A 49 14.76 -18.51 -2.47
CA GLN A 49 13.48 -18.22 -3.12
C GLN A 49 12.61 -17.27 -2.28
N LEU A 50 12.92 -17.08 -0.99
CA LEU A 50 12.42 -16.04 -0.09
C LEU A 50 12.68 -14.62 -0.62
N VAL A 51 13.89 -14.32 -1.12
CA VAL A 51 14.28 -13.02 -1.68
C VAL A 51 13.53 -12.74 -2.99
N ASN A 52 13.38 -13.75 -3.84
CA ASN A 52 12.59 -13.64 -5.08
C ASN A 52 11.07 -13.63 -4.81
N GLY A 53 10.62 -14.32 -3.76
CA GLY A 53 9.23 -14.33 -3.31
C GLY A 53 8.81 -13.00 -2.69
N LEU A 54 9.70 -12.37 -1.92
CA LEU A 54 9.52 -11.00 -1.43
C LEU A 54 9.56 -9.99 -2.60
N ALA A 55 10.46 -10.16 -3.57
CA ALA A 55 10.47 -9.35 -4.80
C ALA A 55 9.17 -9.48 -5.60
N SER A 56 8.60 -10.68 -5.70
CA SER A 56 7.30 -10.93 -6.35
C SER A 56 6.10 -10.31 -5.61
N LEU A 57 6.27 -9.93 -4.34
CA LEU A 57 5.29 -9.17 -3.55
C LEU A 57 5.52 -7.64 -3.63
N GLY A 58 6.41 -7.18 -4.52
CA GLY A 58 6.79 -5.77 -4.65
C GLY A 58 7.81 -5.31 -3.60
N ILE A 59 8.59 -6.24 -3.05
CA ILE A 59 9.54 -5.98 -1.97
C ILE A 59 10.96 -6.31 -2.48
N TYR A 60 11.66 -5.29 -2.97
CA TYR A 60 12.94 -5.43 -3.66
C TYR A 60 13.99 -6.15 -2.80
N GLY A 61 14.44 -7.31 -3.26
CA GLY A 61 15.35 -8.19 -2.54
C GLY A 61 16.79 -8.18 -3.07
N VAL A 62 17.75 -7.91 -2.18
CA VAL A 62 19.04 -8.56 -1.89
C VAL A 62 19.49 -7.98 -0.53
N PRO A 63 20.21 -8.67 0.37
CA PRO A 63 20.89 -8.00 1.49
C PRO A 63 21.95 -7.04 0.95
N PHE A 64 21.55 -5.80 0.70
CA PHE A 64 22.46 -4.71 0.40
C PHE A 64 22.96 -4.13 1.72
N LEU A 65 24.28 -4.05 1.89
CA LEU A 65 24.82 -3.18 2.92
C LEU A 65 24.49 -1.75 2.48
N ALA A 66 23.65 -1.06 3.23
CA ALA A 66 23.36 0.34 2.99
C ALA A 66 24.09 1.18 4.05
N GLU A 67 24.91 2.12 3.59
CA GLU A 67 25.67 3.01 4.45
C GLU A 67 25.33 4.46 4.12
N GLY A 68 25.32 5.32 5.13
CA GLY A 68 25.16 6.75 4.97
C GLY A 68 26.49 7.48 4.89
N ILE A 69 26.72 8.24 3.83
CA ILE A 69 27.92 9.06 3.66
C ILE A 69 27.55 10.54 3.71
N CYS A 70 28.31 11.32 4.47
CA CYS A 70 28.18 12.77 4.50
C CYS A 70 29.18 13.43 3.57
N LEU A 71 28.69 14.29 2.67
CA LEU A 71 29.47 14.93 1.63
C LEU A 71 29.17 16.44 1.59
N PRO A 72 30.06 17.27 1.02
CA PRO A 72 29.74 18.66 0.73
C PRO A 72 28.65 18.78 -0.33
N SER A 73 27.83 19.84 -0.24
CA SER A 73 26.77 20.15 -1.22
C SER A 73 27.30 20.45 -2.62
N SER A 74 28.60 20.69 -2.78
CA SER A 74 29.25 20.84 -4.08
C SER A 74 29.42 19.53 -4.85
N CYS A 75 29.31 18.37 -4.20
CA CYS A 75 29.38 17.08 -4.86
C CYS A 75 28.06 16.74 -5.57
N SER A 76 28.15 16.49 -6.88
CA SER A 76 27.02 15.97 -7.65
C SER A 76 26.85 14.46 -7.40
N ASP A 77 25.65 13.95 -7.67
CA ASP A 77 25.38 12.51 -7.54
C ASP A 77 26.27 11.70 -8.49
N ALA A 78 26.62 12.25 -9.67
CA ALA A 78 27.55 11.64 -10.60
C ALA A 78 28.97 11.53 -10.03
N ASP A 79 29.46 12.55 -9.32
CA ASP A 79 30.80 12.53 -8.71
C ASP A 79 30.92 11.42 -7.66
N VAL A 80 29.86 11.25 -6.87
CA VAL A 80 29.78 10.20 -5.85
C VAL A 80 29.70 8.83 -6.51
N GLN A 81 28.91 8.68 -7.56
CA GLN A 81 28.75 7.40 -8.26
C GLN A 81 30.05 6.98 -8.94
N ASN A 82 30.74 7.93 -9.57
CA ASN A 82 32.05 7.72 -10.18
C ASN A 82 33.12 7.37 -9.14
N SER A 83 33.07 8.01 -7.96
CA SER A 83 33.98 7.70 -6.85
C SER A 83 33.73 6.29 -6.30
N LEU A 84 32.46 5.90 -6.16
CA LEU A 84 32.09 4.55 -5.73
C LEU A 84 32.54 3.49 -6.75
N SER A 85 32.26 3.69 -8.04
CA SER A 85 32.66 2.74 -9.08
C SER A 85 34.18 2.60 -9.16
N ALA A 86 34.93 3.71 -9.07
CA ALA A 86 36.38 3.67 -9.14
C ALA A 86 37.06 2.92 -7.97
N ASN A 87 36.42 2.89 -6.78
CA ASN A 87 36.97 2.22 -5.59
C ASN A 87 36.42 0.79 -5.40
N PHE A 88 35.25 0.50 -5.98
CA PHE A 88 34.56 -0.79 -5.87
C PHE A 88 34.30 -1.36 -7.27
N GLU A 89 35.37 -1.60 -8.02
CA GLU A 89 35.32 -2.28 -9.32
C GLU A 89 35.56 -3.79 -9.13
N GLY A 90 34.68 -4.63 -9.70
CA GLY A 90 34.81 -6.10 -9.68
C GLY A 90 33.70 -6.82 -8.91
N THR A 91 34.06 -7.52 -7.82
CA THR A 91 33.14 -8.43 -7.09
C THR A 91 32.08 -7.71 -6.25
N ILE A 92 32.22 -6.40 -6.02
CA ILE A 92 31.26 -5.59 -5.27
C ILE A 92 30.88 -4.41 -6.16
N GLN A 93 29.59 -4.26 -6.46
CA GLN A 93 29.03 -3.10 -7.13
C GLN A 93 28.49 -2.13 -6.08
N ALA A 94 28.96 -0.89 -6.12
CA ALA A 94 28.47 0.18 -5.26
C ALA A 94 27.60 1.16 -6.06
N GLY A 95 26.47 1.56 -5.48
CA GLY A 95 25.52 2.47 -6.11
C GLY A 95 24.95 3.49 -5.13
N ILE A 96 24.59 4.66 -5.64
CA ILE A 96 23.83 5.65 -4.88
C ILE A 96 22.35 5.29 -4.96
N VAL A 97 21.69 5.28 -3.81
CA VAL A 97 20.23 5.15 -3.73
C VAL A 97 19.58 6.53 -3.81
N GLY A 98 20.10 7.48 -3.04
CA GLY A 98 19.63 8.85 -3.06
C GLY A 98 20.44 9.74 -2.13
N CYS A 99 20.51 11.01 -2.49
CA CYS A 99 21.12 12.05 -1.68
C CYS A 99 20.10 13.08 -1.24
N GLN A 100 20.28 13.59 -0.03
CA GLN A 100 19.42 14.59 0.59
C GLN A 100 20.24 15.75 1.12
N ASP A 101 19.70 16.94 0.93
CA ASP A 101 20.19 18.18 1.52
C ASP A 101 19.08 18.80 2.40
N ASP A 102 19.37 19.96 2.98
CA ASP A 102 18.40 20.69 3.82
C ASP A 102 17.33 21.42 2.98
N SER A 103 17.28 21.18 1.65
CA SER A 103 16.32 21.82 0.78
C SER A 103 15.00 21.03 0.78
N VAL A 104 13.92 21.71 1.14
CA VAL A 104 12.58 21.16 1.00
C VAL A 104 12.07 21.56 -0.39
N PRO A 105 11.81 20.60 -1.30
CA PRO A 105 11.29 20.95 -2.61
C PRO A 105 9.93 21.65 -2.45
N PRO A 106 9.60 22.65 -3.29
CA PRO A 106 8.28 23.26 -3.27
C PRO A 106 7.20 22.23 -3.63
N LEU A 107 5.97 22.45 -3.16
CA LEU A 107 4.84 21.62 -3.56
C LEU A 107 4.62 21.71 -5.08
N THR A 108 4.31 20.57 -5.70
CA THR A 108 3.89 20.51 -7.10
C THR A 108 2.57 21.28 -7.27
N THR A 109 2.28 21.75 -8.49
CA THR A 109 0.98 22.38 -8.80
C THR A 109 -0.19 21.45 -8.46
N SER A 110 -0.04 20.14 -8.73
CA SER A 110 -1.02 19.12 -8.37
C SER A 110 -1.22 19.02 -6.85
N GLY A 111 -0.13 19.06 -6.06
CA GLY A 111 -0.21 19.09 -4.60
C GLY A 111 -0.87 20.35 -4.05
N ILE A 112 -0.62 21.52 -4.63
CA ILE A 112 -1.32 22.76 -4.25
C ILE A 112 -2.82 22.62 -4.49
N ILE A 113 -3.23 22.08 -5.66
CA ILE A 113 -4.64 21.83 -5.97
C ILE A 113 -5.25 20.87 -4.94
N LEU A 114 -4.55 19.79 -4.59
CA LEU A 114 -5.03 18.82 -3.59
C LEU A 114 -5.22 19.48 -2.21
N VAL A 115 -4.28 20.32 -1.76
CA VAL A 115 -4.41 21.06 -0.50
C VAL A 115 -5.64 21.98 -0.53
N VAL A 116 -5.89 22.67 -1.66
CA VAL A 116 -7.09 23.50 -1.82
C VAL A 116 -8.36 22.65 -1.73
N VAL A 117 -8.41 21.50 -2.42
CA VAL A 117 -9.56 20.58 -2.38
C VAL A 117 -9.81 20.05 -0.96
N LEU A 118 -8.76 19.60 -0.26
CA LEU A 118 -8.85 19.12 1.12
C LEU A 118 -9.31 20.24 2.07
N SER A 119 -8.83 21.47 1.84
CA SER A 119 -9.25 22.64 2.62
C SER A 119 -10.73 22.95 2.39
N LEU A 120 -11.24 22.84 1.16
CA LEU A 120 -12.66 23.00 0.84
C LEU A 120 -13.52 21.92 1.52
N PHE A 121 -13.06 20.66 1.55
CA PHE A 121 -13.72 19.60 2.32
C PHE A 121 -13.72 19.92 3.83
N GLY A 122 -12.60 20.41 4.36
CA GLY A 122 -12.50 20.85 5.75
C GLY A 122 -13.52 21.94 6.10
N VAL A 123 -13.66 22.95 5.23
CA VAL A 123 -14.67 24.01 5.39
C VAL A 123 -16.09 23.45 5.28
N TYR A 124 -16.36 22.57 4.31
CA TYR A 124 -17.64 21.90 4.16
C TYR A 124 -18.04 21.12 5.43
N PHE A 125 -17.12 20.35 5.99
CA PHE A 125 -17.38 19.61 7.22
C PHE A 125 -17.56 20.52 8.44
N LEU A 126 -16.79 21.62 8.53
CA LEU A 126 -16.94 22.60 9.59
C LEU A 126 -18.33 23.26 9.55
N ILE A 127 -18.75 23.75 8.37
CA ILE A 127 -20.07 24.34 8.16
C ILE A 127 -21.17 23.31 8.45
N GLY A 128 -21.03 22.09 7.94
CA GLY A 128 -21.97 21.00 8.17
C GLY A 128 -22.13 20.68 9.65
N THR A 129 -21.02 20.66 10.41
CA THR A 129 -21.02 20.41 11.85
C THR A 129 -21.68 21.54 12.62
N ILE A 130 -21.39 22.80 12.29
CA ILE A 130 -22.01 23.97 12.93
C ILE A 130 -23.53 23.97 12.70
N LEU A 131 -23.97 23.72 11.45
CA LEU A 131 -25.39 23.68 11.11
C LEU A 131 -26.10 22.53 11.81
N ASP A 132 -25.52 21.34 11.83
CA ASP A 132 -26.07 20.16 12.52
C ASP A 132 -26.26 20.43 14.01
N LEU A 133 -25.24 20.97 14.69
CA LEU A 133 -25.35 21.34 16.11
C LEU A 133 -26.42 22.40 16.34
N ARG A 134 -26.56 23.38 15.44
CA ARG A 134 -27.61 24.40 15.51
C ARG A 134 -29.01 23.82 15.32
N PHE A 135 -29.19 22.92 14.36
CA PHE A 135 -30.46 22.23 14.13
C PHE A 135 -30.85 21.36 15.33
N ARG A 136 -29.89 20.57 15.86
CA ARG A 136 -30.08 19.75 17.07
C ARG A 136 -30.45 20.59 18.29
N ASN A 137 -29.71 21.67 18.57
CA ASN A 137 -29.97 22.53 19.73
C ASN A 137 -31.35 23.18 19.68
N ASN A 138 -31.80 23.57 18.49
CA ASN A 138 -33.13 24.13 18.27
C ASN A 138 -34.22 23.05 18.09
N LYS A 139 -33.90 21.76 18.18
CA LYS A 139 -34.79 20.62 17.90
C LYS A 139 -35.48 20.71 16.52
N LYS A 140 -34.82 21.34 15.54
CA LYS A 140 -35.28 21.48 14.16
C LYS A 140 -34.62 20.44 13.27
N LYS A 141 -35.29 20.09 12.18
CA LYS A 141 -34.72 19.27 11.11
C LYS A 141 -34.28 20.16 9.95
N PRO A 142 -33.31 19.74 9.13
CA PRO A 142 -33.00 20.44 7.89
C PRO A 142 -34.26 20.50 7.01
N GLU A 143 -34.63 21.70 6.56
CA GLU A 143 -35.88 21.95 5.82
C GLU A 143 -35.64 21.90 4.31
N THR A 144 -34.46 22.31 3.85
CA THR A 144 -34.11 22.33 2.43
C THR A 144 -33.17 21.21 2.02
N PHE A 145 -33.09 20.94 0.71
CA PHE A 145 -32.09 20.04 0.14
C PHE A 145 -30.66 20.51 0.45
N MET A 146 -30.41 21.82 0.37
CA MET A 146 -29.09 22.40 0.67
C MET A 146 -28.71 22.21 2.15
N ASP A 147 -29.66 22.42 3.06
CA ASP A 147 -29.43 22.15 4.49
C ASP A 147 -29.10 20.68 4.73
N SER A 148 -29.82 19.78 4.06
CA SER A 148 -29.58 18.33 4.16
C SER A 148 -28.20 17.95 3.60
N LEU A 149 -27.79 18.55 2.48
CA LEU A 149 -26.48 18.35 1.87
C LEU A 149 -25.35 18.87 2.76
N LEU A 150 -25.49 20.04 3.38
CA LEU A 150 -24.49 20.59 4.28
C LEU A 150 -24.40 19.77 5.58
N VAL A 151 -25.53 19.44 6.19
CA VAL A 151 -25.58 18.61 7.42
C VAL A 151 -25.04 17.20 7.18
N ALA A 152 -25.11 16.67 5.96
CA ALA A 152 -24.49 15.38 5.62
C ALA A 152 -22.96 15.37 5.88
N GLY A 153 -22.30 16.53 5.81
CA GLY A 153 -20.89 16.71 6.13
C GLY A 153 -20.58 16.85 7.62
N SER A 154 -21.56 16.77 8.52
CA SER A 154 -21.32 16.94 9.96
C SER A 154 -20.41 15.87 10.53
N PHE A 155 -19.23 16.27 11.03
CA PHE A 155 -18.33 15.38 11.76
C PHE A 155 -18.97 14.87 13.04
N TYR A 156 -19.81 15.66 13.72
CA TYR A 156 -20.45 15.26 14.96
C TYR A 156 -21.43 14.10 14.75
N THR A 157 -22.39 14.26 13.83
CA THR A 157 -23.38 13.20 13.54
C THR A 157 -22.73 11.97 12.93
N ASN A 158 -21.77 12.15 12.00
CA ASN A 158 -21.07 11.03 11.39
C ASN A 158 -20.17 10.31 12.40
N GLY A 159 -19.53 11.04 13.32
CA GLY A 159 -18.74 10.49 14.43
C GLY A 159 -19.60 9.71 15.43
N GLU A 160 -20.75 10.26 15.83
CA GLU A 160 -21.72 9.55 16.70
C GLU A 160 -22.19 8.23 16.07
N LYS A 161 -22.44 8.23 14.75
CA LYS A 161 -22.79 7.01 14.00
C LYS A 161 -21.62 6.04 13.89
N LEU A 162 -20.41 6.53 13.63
CA LEU A 162 -19.20 5.71 13.47
C LEU A 162 -18.80 5.02 14.77
N LEU A 163 -18.94 5.72 15.90
CA LEU A 163 -18.58 5.24 17.24
C LEU A 163 -19.74 4.48 17.93
N SER A 164 -20.94 4.46 17.34
CA SER A 164 -22.08 3.74 17.89
C SER A 164 -21.87 2.23 17.82
N THR A 165 -21.99 1.55 18.97
CA THR A 165 -21.96 0.09 19.09
C THR A 165 -23.34 -0.57 18.92
N LYS A 166 -24.39 0.22 18.65
CA LYS A 166 -25.74 -0.31 18.41
C LYS A 166 -25.76 -1.13 17.12
N GLN A 167 -26.18 -2.39 17.22
CA GLN A 167 -26.31 -3.29 16.08
C GLN A 167 -27.79 -3.45 15.71
N GLY A 168 -28.09 -3.43 14.40
CA GLY A 168 -29.42 -3.80 13.90
C GLY A 168 -29.60 -5.31 13.89
N SER A 169 -30.84 -5.78 13.89
CA SER A 169 -31.17 -7.22 13.86
C SER A 169 -30.66 -7.96 12.61
N ASP A 170 -30.40 -7.22 11.53
CA ASP A 170 -29.95 -7.75 10.24
C ASP A 170 -28.41 -7.83 10.11
N VAL A 171 -27.67 -7.54 11.19
CA VAL A 171 -26.20 -7.53 11.19
C VAL A 171 -25.64 -8.85 11.72
N ILE A 172 -24.70 -9.45 10.99
CA ILE A 172 -23.96 -10.63 11.46
C ILE A 172 -22.83 -10.16 12.37
N GLY A 173 -23.13 -10.07 13.68
CA GLY A 173 -22.23 -9.47 14.68
C GLY A 173 -20.82 -10.07 14.72
N SER A 174 -20.68 -11.39 14.53
CA SER A 174 -19.39 -12.09 14.52
C SER A 174 -18.44 -11.60 13.41
N LEU A 175 -18.97 -11.10 12.29
CA LEU A 175 -18.14 -10.56 11.20
C LEU A 175 -17.36 -9.32 11.65
N HIS A 176 -17.84 -8.55 12.62
CA HIS A 176 -17.09 -7.41 13.15
C HIS A 176 -15.83 -7.86 13.90
N GLY A 177 -15.94 -8.92 14.70
CA GLY A 177 -14.79 -9.50 15.41
C GLY A 177 -13.77 -10.09 14.43
N ILE A 178 -14.24 -10.83 13.43
CA ILE A 178 -13.38 -11.38 12.36
C ILE A 178 -12.65 -10.24 11.64
N ARG A 179 -13.37 -9.19 11.20
CA ARG A 179 -12.74 -8.02 10.56
C ARG A 179 -11.67 -7.37 11.41
N PHE A 180 -11.90 -7.22 12.72
CA PHE A 180 -10.92 -6.63 13.61
C PHE A 180 -9.63 -7.46 13.63
N VAL A 181 -9.74 -8.77 13.91
CA VAL A 181 -8.59 -9.68 13.96
C VAL A 181 -7.86 -9.73 12.62
N THR A 182 -8.59 -9.87 11.51
CA THR A 182 -8.01 -9.90 10.17
C THR A 182 -7.34 -8.58 9.80
N MET A 183 -7.94 -7.42 10.12
CA MET A 183 -7.34 -6.12 9.84
C MET A 183 -6.04 -5.94 10.62
N THR A 184 -6.01 -6.31 11.91
CA THR A 184 -4.78 -6.29 12.70
C THR A 184 -3.72 -7.20 12.11
N TRP A 185 -4.10 -8.38 11.64
CA TRP A 185 -3.19 -9.32 10.98
C TRP A 185 -2.59 -8.74 9.69
N VAL A 186 -3.41 -8.13 8.82
CA VAL A 186 -2.95 -7.44 7.59
C VAL A 186 -1.98 -6.31 7.93
N VAL A 187 -2.31 -5.47 8.92
CA VAL A 187 -1.45 -4.35 9.33
C VAL A 187 -0.10 -4.86 9.83
N LEU A 188 -0.08 -5.86 10.72
CA LEU A 188 1.16 -6.47 11.19
C LEU A 188 1.99 -7.06 10.05
N GLY A 189 1.35 -7.82 9.15
CA GLY A 189 2.00 -8.42 7.98
C GLY A 189 2.69 -7.36 7.11
N HIS A 190 1.98 -6.29 6.73
CA HIS A 190 2.56 -5.20 5.94
C HIS A 190 3.63 -4.41 6.69
N THR A 191 3.46 -4.15 7.99
CA THR A 191 4.49 -3.47 8.78
C THR A 191 5.79 -4.26 8.78
N TYR A 192 5.75 -5.55 9.10
CA TYR A 192 6.96 -6.37 9.10
C TYR A 192 7.52 -6.54 7.70
N SER A 193 6.68 -6.80 6.69
CA SER A 193 7.09 -6.92 5.29
C SER A 193 7.85 -5.70 4.77
N ILE A 194 7.35 -4.49 5.04
CA ILE A 194 8.02 -3.24 4.63
C ILE A 194 9.32 -3.05 5.42
N MET A 195 9.35 -3.37 6.71
CA MET A 195 10.55 -3.22 7.53
C MET A 195 11.65 -4.23 7.16
N THR A 196 11.30 -5.48 6.87
CA THR A 196 12.30 -6.53 6.61
C THR A 196 12.94 -6.44 5.24
N ALA A 197 12.29 -5.80 4.27
CA ALA A 197 12.79 -5.80 2.90
C ALA A 197 12.62 -4.47 2.14
N GLY A 198 12.08 -3.43 2.78
CA GLY A 198 12.13 -2.05 2.29
C GLY A 198 13.06 -1.12 3.08
N VAL A 199 13.65 -1.59 4.18
CA VAL A 199 14.52 -0.77 5.06
C VAL A 199 15.81 -1.52 5.40
N PRO A 200 16.98 -0.86 5.37
CA PRO A 200 18.23 -1.46 5.81
C PRO A 200 18.18 -1.94 7.27
N MET A 201 18.56 -3.18 7.51
CA MET A 201 18.58 -3.78 8.86
C MET A 201 19.99 -3.77 9.46
N ILE A 202 20.11 -3.34 10.71
CA ILE A 202 21.37 -3.39 11.47
C ILE A 202 21.83 -4.84 11.68
N ASN A 203 20.88 -5.73 11.99
CA ASN A 203 21.15 -7.15 12.19
C ASN A 203 20.17 -8.01 11.37
N PRO A 204 20.52 -8.37 10.12
CA PRO A 204 19.65 -9.19 9.28
C PRO A 204 19.47 -10.62 9.83
N MET A 205 20.36 -11.11 10.71
CA MET A 205 20.23 -12.46 11.30
C MET A 205 18.99 -12.61 12.18
N VAL A 206 18.41 -11.49 12.65
CA VAL A 206 17.15 -11.51 13.41
C VAL A 206 16.01 -12.11 12.58
N LEU A 207 16.05 -11.98 11.25
CA LEU A 207 15.02 -12.54 10.37
C LEU A 207 14.98 -14.07 10.43
N ASP A 208 16.14 -14.73 10.51
CA ASP A 208 16.23 -16.19 10.67
C ASP A 208 15.75 -16.66 12.06
N GLU A 209 15.98 -15.88 13.10
CA GLU A 209 15.42 -16.19 14.43
C GLU A 209 13.90 -16.01 14.46
N MET A 210 13.37 -15.02 13.72
CA MET A 210 11.94 -14.77 13.59
C MET A 210 11.20 -15.92 12.90
N THR A 211 11.78 -16.53 11.86
CA THR A 211 11.16 -17.67 11.16
C THR A 211 11.10 -18.93 12.04
N LYS A 212 11.98 -19.08 13.03
CA LYS A 212 11.95 -20.20 13.98
C LYS A 212 10.81 -20.12 14.99
N VAL A 213 10.22 -18.93 15.18
CA VAL A 213 9.09 -18.74 16.11
C VAL A 213 7.77 -19.10 15.41
N PHE A 214 7.15 -20.20 15.84
CA PHE A 214 5.91 -20.71 15.22
C PHE A 214 4.81 -19.66 15.05
N PHE A 215 4.49 -18.89 16.09
CA PHE A 215 3.43 -17.88 16.00
C PHE A 215 3.81 -16.69 15.10
N PHE A 216 5.10 -16.38 14.98
CA PHE A 216 5.56 -15.28 14.15
C PHE A 216 5.48 -15.63 12.65
N ASN A 217 5.51 -16.93 12.30
CA ASN A 217 5.23 -17.37 10.93
C ASN A 217 3.83 -16.97 10.45
N ALA A 218 2.85 -16.81 11.33
CA ALA A 218 1.55 -16.28 10.92
C ALA A 218 1.67 -14.84 10.40
N ILE A 219 2.57 -14.03 10.96
CA ILE A 219 2.82 -12.64 10.54
C ILE A 219 3.66 -12.63 9.26
N LEU A 220 4.71 -13.45 9.19
CA LEU A 220 5.56 -13.55 8.00
C LEU A 220 4.81 -14.13 6.79
N ASN A 221 3.84 -15.03 7.02
CA ASN A 221 2.93 -15.56 6.02
C ASN A 221 1.52 -14.95 6.18
N ALA A 222 1.43 -13.61 6.12
CA ALA A 222 0.18 -12.90 6.33
C ALA A 222 -0.80 -12.95 5.14
N THR A 223 -0.44 -13.51 3.99
CA THR A 223 -1.33 -13.55 2.80
C THR A 223 -2.70 -14.20 3.06
N PRO A 224 -2.86 -15.25 3.89
CA PRO A 224 -4.18 -15.84 4.18
C PRO A 224 -5.11 -14.90 4.96
N SER A 225 -4.59 -13.82 5.55
CA SER A 225 -5.45 -12.79 6.15
C SER A 225 -6.39 -12.17 5.11
N VAL A 226 -5.92 -11.98 3.88
CA VAL A 226 -6.71 -11.39 2.80
C VAL A 226 -7.83 -12.34 2.34
N ASP A 227 -7.62 -13.65 2.41
CA ASP A 227 -8.66 -14.65 2.10
C ASP A 227 -9.87 -14.52 3.02
N THR A 228 -9.65 -14.13 4.27
CA THR A 228 -10.74 -13.87 5.21
C THR A 228 -11.58 -12.66 4.75
N PHE A 229 -10.95 -11.62 4.21
CA PHE A 229 -11.67 -10.50 3.60
C PHE A 229 -12.44 -10.91 2.35
N PHE A 230 -11.85 -11.72 1.46
CA PHE A 230 -12.55 -12.24 0.29
C PHE A 230 -13.76 -13.09 0.66
N PHE A 231 -13.62 -13.97 1.65
CA PHE A 231 -14.74 -14.75 2.17
C PHE A 231 -15.87 -13.85 2.70
N MET A 232 -15.53 -12.85 3.52
CA MET A 232 -16.53 -11.91 4.06
C MET A 232 -17.21 -11.10 2.96
N SER A 233 -16.45 -10.61 1.97
CA SER A 233 -16.99 -9.93 0.80
C SER A 233 -17.97 -10.82 0.03
N GLY A 234 -17.57 -12.04 -0.30
CA GLY A 234 -18.41 -13.02 -1.01
C GLY A 234 -19.68 -13.37 -0.24
N LEU A 235 -19.56 -13.61 1.08
CA LEU A 235 -20.70 -13.88 1.96
C LEU A 235 -21.70 -12.74 1.97
N LEU A 236 -21.24 -11.49 2.15
CA LEU A 236 -22.10 -10.32 2.22
C LEU A 236 -22.76 -10.00 0.88
N VAL A 237 -22.01 -10.08 -0.22
CA VAL A 237 -22.56 -9.88 -1.56
C VAL A 237 -23.64 -10.93 -1.85
N SER A 238 -23.36 -12.20 -1.55
CA SER A 238 -24.33 -13.29 -1.74
C SER A 238 -25.58 -13.10 -0.89
N TYR A 239 -25.42 -12.83 0.40
CA TYR A 239 -26.53 -12.62 1.33
C TYR A 239 -27.42 -11.43 0.91
N LEU A 240 -26.80 -10.28 0.62
CA LEU A 240 -27.53 -9.06 0.25
C LEU A 240 -28.21 -9.18 -1.11
N LEU A 241 -27.54 -9.77 -2.11
CA LEU A 241 -28.10 -9.94 -3.44
C LEU A 241 -29.27 -10.94 -3.43
N LEU A 242 -29.14 -12.07 -2.72
CA LEU A 242 -30.25 -13.02 -2.57
C LEU A 242 -31.46 -12.38 -1.87
N LYS A 243 -31.22 -11.59 -0.81
CA LYS A 243 -32.28 -10.84 -0.12
C LYS A 243 -32.96 -9.81 -1.04
N GLU A 244 -32.19 -9.11 -1.87
CA GLU A 244 -32.71 -8.16 -2.85
C GLU A 244 -33.55 -8.87 -3.93
N LEU A 245 -33.07 -10.00 -4.45
CA LEU A 245 -33.79 -10.82 -5.42
C LEU A 245 -35.11 -11.35 -4.86
N GLN A 246 -35.12 -11.84 -3.61
CA GLN A 246 -36.34 -12.25 -2.92
C GLN A 246 -37.32 -11.08 -2.78
N ARG A 247 -36.85 -9.90 -2.34
CA ARG A 247 -37.69 -8.71 -2.15
C ARG A 247 -38.27 -8.20 -3.46
N ASN A 248 -37.49 -8.22 -4.54
CA ASN A 248 -37.87 -7.67 -5.84
C ASN A 248 -38.49 -8.72 -6.78
N LYS A 249 -38.84 -9.92 -6.27
CA LYS A 249 -39.41 -11.03 -7.05
C LYS A 249 -38.56 -11.39 -8.28
N GLY A 250 -37.24 -11.45 -8.11
CA GLY A 250 -36.27 -11.78 -9.15
C GLY A 250 -35.87 -10.61 -10.07
N LYS A 251 -36.43 -9.40 -9.89
CA LYS A 251 -36.00 -8.22 -10.68
C LYS A 251 -34.66 -7.70 -10.16
N PHE A 252 -33.65 -7.71 -11.01
CA PHE A 252 -32.29 -7.26 -10.70
C PHE A 252 -31.74 -6.37 -11.80
N ASN A 253 -31.15 -5.22 -11.42
CA ASN A 253 -30.48 -4.33 -12.35
C ASN A 253 -28.97 -4.43 -12.13
N ILE A 254 -28.31 -5.17 -13.02
CA ILE A 254 -26.88 -5.44 -12.97
C ILE A 254 -26.03 -4.17 -13.14
N ILE A 255 -26.47 -3.23 -13.97
CA ILE A 255 -25.76 -1.97 -14.21
C ILE A 255 -25.75 -1.14 -12.93
N LYS A 256 -26.91 -1.00 -12.28
CA LYS A 256 -27.04 -0.30 -10.99
C LYS A 256 -26.17 -0.96 -9.92
N PHE A 257 -26.11 -2.29 -9.89
CA PHE A 257 -25.31 -3.06 -8.94
C PHE A 257 -23.81 -2.77 -9.06
N TYR A 258 -23.27 -2.67 -10.27
CA TYR A 258 -21.86 -2.33 -10.50
C TYR A 258 -21.56 -0.85 -10.26
N ILE A 259 -22.38 0.05 -10.80
CA ILE A 259 -22.18 1.50 -10.65
C ILE A 259 -22.21 1.91 -9.17
N HIS A 260 -23.16 1.37 -8.39
CA HIS A 260 -23.26 1.70 -6.98
C HIS A 260 -22.01 1.29 -6.19
N ARG A 261 -21.40 0.14 -6.49
CA ARG A 261 -20.14 -0.26 -5.85
C ARG A 261 -18.98 0.62 -6.27
N TYR A 262 -18.87 0.92 -7.58
CA TYR A 262 -17.80 1.76 -8.10
C TYR A 262 -17.84 3.17 -7.48
N ILE A 263 -19.01 3.83 -7.46
CA ILE A 263 -19.18 5.16 -6.86
C ILE A 263 -18.94 5.14 -5.34
N ARG A 264 -19.17 4.00 -4.67
CA ARG A 264 -18.94 3.88 -3.23
C ARG A 264 -17.45 3.81 -2.87
N LEU A 265 -16.63 3.11 -3.66
CA LEU A 265 -15.22 2.82 -3.32
C LEU A 265 -14.25 3.76 -4.03
N THR A 266 -14.44 3.96 -5.34
CA THR A 266 -13.45 4.61 -6.20
C THR A 266 -13.16 6.08 -5.83
N PRO A 267 -14.11 6.93 -5.41
CA PRO A 267 -13.79 8.31 -5.09
C PRO A 267 -12.80 8.47 -3.92
N ILE A 268 -13.00 7.69 -2.85
CA ILE A 268 -12.08 7.71 -1.71
C ILE A 268 -10.73 7.15 -2.13
N TYR A 269 -10.74 6.09 -2.93
CA TYR A 269 -9.52 5.49 -3.43
C TYR A 269 -8.70 6.45 -4.31
N ALA A 270 -9.35 7.18 -5.22
CA ALA A 270 -8.73 8.20 -6.05
C ALA A 270 -8.10 9.34 -5.22
N MET A 271 -8.81 9.82 -4.19
CA MET A 271 -8.28 10.82 -3.27
C MET A 271 -7.04 10.32 -2.51
N PHE A 272 -7.02 9.04 -2.13
CA PHE A 272 -5.89 8.45 -1.44
C PHE A 272 -4.67 8.25 -2.37
N ILE A 273 -4.89 7.86 -3.62
CA ILE A 273 -3.82 7.83 -4.65
C ILE A 273 -3.23 9.24 -4.81
N TRP A 274 -4.09 10.24 -4.97
CA TRP A 274 -3.64 11.63 -5.15
C TRP A 274 -2.82 12.13 -3.95
N PHE A 275 -3.28 11.85 -2.73
CA PHE A 275 -2.52 12.10 -1.51
C PHE A 275 -1.16 11.40 -1.51
N SER A 276 -1.12 10.13 -1.89
CA SER A 276 0.10 9.31 -1.89
C SER A 276 1.17 9.84 -2.85
N VAL A 277 0.75 10.48 -3.94
CA VAL A 277 1.67 11.05 -4.94
C VAL A 277 2.15 12.45 -4.57
N ASP A 278 1.24 13.33 -4.12
CA ASP A 278 1.52 14.77 -4.06
C ASP A 278 1.67 15.34 -2.64
N LEU A 279 1.25 14.62 -1.59
CA LEU A 279 1.35 15.09 -0.20
C LEU A 279 2.18 14.16 0.66
N PHE A 280 2.06 12.85 0.48
CA PHE A 280 2.75 11.86 1.32
C PHE A 280 4.28 12.06 1.38
N PRO A 281 5.01 12.35 0.28
CA PRO A 281 6.46 12.59 0.33
C PRO A 281 6.90 13.78 1.20
N TYR A 282 5.98 14.69 1.53
CA TYR A 282 6.23 15.85 2.39
C TYR A 282 5.89 15.57 3.87
N THR A 283 5.33 14.41 4.20
CA THR A 283 4.96 14.05 5.57
C THR A 283 6.11 13.44 6.37
N PHE A 284 7.22 13.12 5.72
CA PHE A 284 8.42 12.56 6.33
C PHE A 284 9.67 13.16 5.68
N SER A 285 10.73 13.26 6.47
CA SER A 285 12.08 13.61 6.03
C SER A 285 13.07 12.67 6.74
N GLY A 286 14.20 12.39 6.11
CA GLY A 286 15.19 11.49 6.69
C GLY A 286 15.94 10.67 5.64
N PRO A 287 16.97 9.93 6.07
CA PRO A 287 17.90 9.26 5.16
C PRO A 287 17.23 8.24 4.22
N LEU A 288 16.08 7.70 4.63
CA LEU A 288 15.33 6.69 3.86
C LEU A 288 14.24 7.30 2.96
N GLN A 289 14.07 8.61 2.93
CA GLN A 289 12.92 9.20 2.25
C GLN A 289 12.87 8.87 0.76
N LYS A 290 14.02 8.79 0.07
CA LYS A 290 14.08 8.35 -1.33
C LYS A 290 13.59 6.91 -1.50
N ILE A 291 14.08 5.97 -0.69
CA ILE A 291 13.65 4.56 -0.69
C ILE A 291 12.14 4.45 -0.46
N VAL A 292 11.62 5.17 0.53
CA VAL A 292 10.19 5.17 0.84
C VAL A 292 9.37 5.73 -0.34
N SER A 293 9.88 6.76 -1.02
CA SER A 293 9.20 7.39 -2.16
C SER A 293 9.22 6.49 -3.41
N ASP A 294 10.36 5.85 -3.69
CA ASP A 294 10.51 4.91 -4.80
C ASP A 294 9.57 3.70 -4.67
N VAL A 295 9.28 3.27 -3.43
CA VAL A 295 8.37 2.14 -3.16
C VAL A 295 6.90 2.55 -3.09
N LEU A 296 6.59 3.68 -2.45
CA LEU A 296 5.20 4.03 -2.10
C LEU A 296 4.58 5.13 -2.98
N THR A 297 5.39 5.95 -3.64
CA THR A 297 4.92 7.14 -4.37
C THR A 297 5.17 7.04 -5.87
N ASP A 298 6.39 6.70 -6.28
CA ASP A 298 6.81 6.80 -7.68
C ASP A 298 6.03 5.85 -8.61
N PRO A 299 5.75 4.58 -8.26
CA PRO A 299 4.89 3.72 -9.09
C PRO A 299 3.49 4.31 -9.29
N CYS A 300 2.99 5.12 -8.34
CA CYS A 300 1.69 5.77 -8.47
C CYS A 300 1.68 6.98 -9.40
N ARG A 301 2.83 7.62 -9.68
CA ARG A 301 2.90 8.75 -10.62
C ARG A 301 2.51 8.32 -12.04
N ASP A 302 2.98 7.17 -12.47
CA ASP A 302 2.80 6.69 -13.84
C ASP A 302 1.59 5.74 -13.97
N GLN A 303 1.17 5.10 -12.87
CA GLN A 303 0.23 3.98 -12.94
C GLN A 303 -1.07 4.12 -12.16
N TRP A 304 -1.34 5.28 -11.56
CA TRP A 304 -2.57 5.53 -10.78
C TRP A 304 -3.85 5.08 -11.50
N TRP A 305 -3.90 5.19 -12.82
CA TRP A 305 -5.05 4.83 -13.64
C TRP A 305 -5.39 3.33 -13.56
N ARG A 306 -4.39 2.45 -13.40
CA ARG A 306 -4.58 1.00 -13.26
C ARG A 306 -5.35 0.66 -12.00
N ASN A 307 -5.06 1.38 -10.91
CA ASN A 307 -5.72 1.23 -9.63
C ASN A 307 -7.20 1.64 -9.72
N LEU A 308 -7.51 2.74 -10.43
CA LEU A 308 -8.89 3.18 -10.65
C LEU A 308 -9.70 2.22 -11.54
N LEU A 309 -9.03 1.53 -12.47
CA LEU A 309 -9.65 0.48 -13.28
C LEU A 309 -9.69 -0.89 -12.58
N TYR A 310 -9.10 -1.02 -11.38
CA TYR A 310 -8.99 -2.28 -10.65
C TYR A 310 -8.31 -3.40 -11.46
N ILE A 311 -7.23 -3.05 -12.18
CA ILE A 311 -6.41 -4.00 -12.98
C ILE A 311 -4.94 -4.00 -12.57
N ASN A 312 -4.60 -3.37 -11.44
CA ASN A 312 -3.22 -3.27 -10.94
C ASN A 312 -2.61 -4.61 -10.51
N ASN A 313 -3.38 -5.71 -10.51
CA ASN A 313 -2.92 -7.08 -10.25
C ASN A 313 -2.77 -7.94 -11.51
N MET A 314 -3.15 -7.44 -12.70
CA MET A 314 -3.21 -8.23 -13.95
C MET A 314 -2.13 -7.87 -14.95
N VAL A 315 -1.43 -6.75 -14.74
CA VAL A 315 -0.36 -6.29 -15.63
C VAL A 315 0.95 -6.46 -14.90
N GLU A 316 1.72 -7.45 -15.33
CA GLU A 316 3.07 -7.71 -14.85
C GLU A 316 3.98 -6.56 -15.26
N GLU A 317 4.71 -6.01 -14.30
CA GLU A 317 5.59 -4.88 -14.60
C GLU A 317 6.90 -4.94 -13.84
N LYS A 318 7.94 -4.43 -14.50
CA LYS A 318 9.31 -4.38 -14.01
C LYS A 318 9.55 -3.26 -13.01
N GLU A 319 8.64 -2.29 -12.91
CA GLU A 319 8.80 -1.03 -12.17
C GLU A 319 7.97 -0.95 -10.87
N GLY A 320 7.29 -2.05 -10.49
CA GLY A 320 6.51 -2.15 -9.25
C GLY A 320 5.02 -1.81 -9.42
N MET A 321 4.23 -1.98 -8.37
CA MET A 321 2.78 -1.70 -8.36
C MET A 321 2.48 -0.41 -7.58
N CYS A 322 1.67 0.49 -8.15
CA CYS A 322 1.11 1.60 -7.38
C CYS A 322 0.32 1.08 -6.17
N MET A 323 0.77 1.44 -4.97
CA MET A 323 0.24 0.97 -3.69
C MET A 323 0.02 -0.55 -3.68
N GLY A 324 1.10 -1.33 -3.70
CA GLY A 324 1.03 -2.80 -3.79
C GLY A 324 -0.02 -3.44 -2.91
N HIS A 325 -0.18 -3.01 -1.65
CA HIS A 325 -1.20 -3.50 -0.70
C HIS A 325 -2.66 -3.39 -1.18
N THR A 326 -2.94 -2.65 -2.26
CA THR A 326 -4.28 -2.47 -2.84
C THR A 326 -4.64 -3.53 -3.88
N TRP A 327 -3.74 -4.47 -4.19
CA TRP A 327 -3.99 -5.59 -5.11
C TRP A 327 -5.25 -6.37 -4.73
N TYR A 328 -5.55 -6.50 -3.43
CA TYR A 328 -6.74 -7.21 -2.98
C TYR A 328 -8.03 -6.48 -3.37
N MET A 329 -8.01 -5.14 -3.43
CA MET A 329 -9.18 -4.36 -3.85
C MET A 329 -9.50 -4.62 -5.32
N ALA A 330 -8.48 -4.79 -6.16
CA ALA A 330 -8.66 -5.20 -7.55
C ALA A 330 -9.31 -6.58 -7.64
N ASN A 331 -8.77 -7.56 -6.92
CA ASN A 331 -9.32 -8.91 -6.90
C ASN A 331 -10.77 -8.93 -6.38
N ASP A 332 -11.07 -8.22 -5.29
CA ASP A 332 -12.41 -8.11 -4.70
C ASP A 332 -13.42 -7.44 -5.66
N PHE A 333 -13.00 -6.43 -6.42
CA PHE A 333 -13.85 -5.83 -7.47
C PHE A 333 -14.07 -6.80 -8.65
N GLN A 334 -13.02 -7.49 -9.11
CA GLN A 334 -13.10 -8.47 -10.19
C GLN A 334 -14.04 -9.64 -9.81
N MET A 335 -13.90 -10.19 -8.60
CA MET A 335 -14.81 -11.22 -8.09
C MET A 335 -16.24 -10.71 -7.95
N TYR A 336 -16.43 -9.43 -7.58
CA TYR A 336 -17.77 -8.83 -7.56
C TYR A 336 -18.41 -8.75 -8.94
N LEU A 337 -17.65 -8.45 -9.99
CA LEU A 337 -18.16 -8.46 -11.38
C LEU A 337 -18.60 -9.88 -11.81
N VAL A 338 -17.93 -10.91 -11.31
CA VAL A 338 -18.30 -12.31 -11.60
C VAL A 338 -19.45 -12.78 -10.71
N SER A 339 -19.65 -12.19 -9.53
CA SER A 339 -20.60 -12.67 -8.51
C SER A 339 -22.04 -12.90 -9.00
N PRO A 340 -22.66 -12.08 -9.87
CA PRO A 340 -24.00 -12.35 -10.36
C PRO A 340 -24.09 -13.62 -11.23
N LEU A 341 -23.00 -14.00 -11.91
CA LEU A 341 -22.93 -15.25 -12.69
C LEU A 341 -23.01 -16.50 -11.80
N ILE A 342 -22.69 -16.36 -10.51
CA ILE A 342 -22.79 -17.44 -9.52
C ILE A 342 -24.15 -17.35 -8.79
N ILE A 343 -24.53 -16.15 -8.36
CA ILE A 343 -25.69 -15.96 -7.47
C ILE A 343 -27.02 -16.05 -8.24
N LEU A 344 -27.10 -15.55 -9.49
CA LEU A 344 -28.35 -15.60 -10.26
C LEU A 344 -28.76 -17.03 -10.62
N PRO A 345 -27.87 -17.91 -11.12
CA PRO A 345 -28.20 -19.32 -11.30
C PRO A 345 -28.59 -20.01 -9.99
N LEU A 346 -27.93 -19.69 -8.87
CA LEU A 346 -28.28 -20.24 -7.56
C LEU A 346 -29.70 -19.85 -7.13
N PHE A 347 -30.14 -18.62 -7.43
CA PHE A 347 -31.48 -18.15 -7.08
C PHE A 347 -32.57 -18.76 -7.98
N PHE A 348 -32.37 -18.78 -9.29
CA PHE A 348 -33.41 -19.25 -10.24
C PHE A 348 -33.38 -20.77 -10.48
N PHE A 349 -32.21 -21.40 -10.40
CA PHE A 349 -31.99 -22.83 -10.67
C PHE A 349 -31.04 -23.45 -9.63
N PRO A 350 -31.52 -23.70 -8.39
CA PRO A 350 -30.65 -24.05 -7.26
C PRO A 350 -29.71 -25.25 -7.53
N ALA A 351 -30.18 -26.29 -8.23
CA ALA A 351 -29.35 -27.45 -8.56
C ALA A 351 -28.18 -27.09 -9.50
N VAL A 352 -28.44 -26.26 -10.53
CA VAL A 352 -27.40 -25.79 -11.46
C VAL A 352 -26.43 -24.85 -10.75
N GLY A 353 -26.94 -23.92 -9.95
CA GLY A 353 -26.12 -23.00 -9.17
C GLY A 353 -25.23 -23.72 -8.16
N MET A 354 -25.76 -24.71 -7.43
CA MET A 354 -24.96 -25.52 -6.51
C MET A 354 -23.89 -26.34 -7.24
N GLY A 355 -24.22 -26.95 -8.38
CA GLY A 355 -23.25 -27.67 -9.21
C GLY A 355 -22.13 -26.76 -9.71
N PHE A 356 -22.47 -25.57 -10.20
CA PHE A 356 -21.50 -24.57 -10.66
C PHE A 356 -20.61 -24.05 -9.53
N ALA A 357 -21.18 -23.74 -8.36
CA ALA A 357 -20.42 -23.34 -7.18
C ALA A 357 -19.48 -24.46 -6.70
N GLY A 358 -19.94 -25.72 -6.71
CA GLY A 358 -19.11 -26.88 -6.39
C GLY A 358 -17.94 -27.06 -7.35
N LEU A 359 -18.16 -26.84 -8.65
CA LEU A 359 -17.10 -26.88 -9.67
C LEU A 359 -16.05 -25.79 -9.43
N LEU A 360 -16.48 -24.55 -9.14
CA LEU A 360 -15.56 -23.45 -8.82
C LEU A 360 -14.74 -23.73 -7.57
N LEU A 361 -15.37 -24.28 -6.52
CA LEU A 361 -14.69 -24.67 -5.28
C LEU A 361 -13.67 -25.79 -5.52
N ALA A 362 -14.02 -26.80 -6.32
CA ALA A 362 -13.07 -27.85 -6.69
C ALA A 362 -11.90 -27.26 -7.49
N GLY A 363 -12.17 -26.33 -8.41
CA GLY A 363 -11.16 -25.61 -9.17
C GLY A 363 -10.22 -24.79 -8.30
N SER A 364 -10.75 -24.04 -7.32
CA SER A 364 -9.95 -23.20 -6.42
C SER A 364 -9.02 -23.99 -5.51
N ILE A 365 -9.31 -25.27 -5.26
CA ILE A 365 -8.44 -26.18 -4.50
C ILE A 365 -7.44 -26.88 -5.43
N THR A 366 -7.93 -27.38 -6.57
CA THR A 366 -7.14 -28.22 -7.47
C THR A 366 -6.08 -27.43 -8.22
N VAL A 367 -6.40 -26.23 -8.72
CA VAL A 367 -5.46 -25.44 -9.53
C VAL A 367 -4.22 -25.03 -8.72
N PRO A 368 -4.34 -24.42 -7.51
CA PRO A 368 -3.16 -24.13 -6.70
C PRO A 368 -2.39 -25.39 -6.32
N ALA A 369 -3.06 -26.48 -5.95
CA ALA A 369 -2.39 -27.73 -5.61
C ALA A 369 -1.55 -28.27 -6.79
N VAL A 370 -2.10 -28.26 -8.01
CA VAL A 370 -1.39 -28.69 -9.22
C VAL A 370 -0.21 -27.75 -9.51
N VAL A 371 -0.39 -26.44 -9.40
CA VAL A 371 0.69 -25.45 -9.63
C VAL A 371 1.82 -25.63 -8.63
N LEU A 372 1.51 -25.81 -7.34
CA LEU A 372 2.51 -26.04 -6.30
C LEU A 372 3.31 -27.32 -6.56
N ILE A 373 2.63 -28.41 -6.90
CA ILE A 373 3.27 -29.71 -7.19
C ILE A 373 4.11 -29.65 -8.47
N ALA A 374 3.57 -29.03 -9.53
CA ALA A 374 4.23 -28.97 -10.83
C ALA A 374 5.49 -28.09 -10.83
N ASN A 375 5.51 -27.05 -9.99
CA ASN A 375 6.62 -26.11 -9.89
C ASN A 375 7.54 -26.35 -8.68
N ASP A 376 7.30 -27.41 -7.90
CA ASP A 376 8.05 -27.74 -6.68
C ASP A 376 8.13 -26.54 -5.70
N ILE A 377 7.00 -25.84 -5.53
CA ILE A 377 6.88 -24.67 -4.66
C ILE A 377 6.38 -25.15 -3.29
N GLY A 378 7.09 -24.76 -2.22
CA GLY A 378 6.65 -25.01 -0.85
C GLY A 378 5.27 -24.40 -0.55
N GLY A 379 4.52 -25.02 0.36
CA GLY A 379 3.12 -24.62 0.66
C GLY A 379 2.98 -23.25 1.35
N THR A 380 4.08 -22.60 1.73
CA THR A 380 4.10 -21.27 2.34
C THR A 380 5.28 -20.46 1.82
N SER A 381 5.17 -19.12 1.83
CA SER A 381 6.28 -18.24 1.47
C SER A 381 7.49 -18.34 2.42
N THR A 382 7.29 -18.83 3.65
CA THR A 382 8.33 -18.97 4.68
C THR A 382 9.04 -20.33 4.67
N TYR A 383 8.40 -21.39 4.18
CA TYR A 383 8.99 -22.71 4.02
C TYR A 383 8.96 -23.11 2.55
N GLN A 384 10.03 -22.74 1.83
CA GLN A 384 10.34 -23.19 0.47
C GLN A 384 11.44 -24.25 0.49
N ASP A 385 11.43 -25.15 1.48
CA ASP A 385 12.16 -26.40 1.31
C ASP A 385 11.47 -27.18 0.20
N ARG A 386 12.23 -27.49 -0.85
CA ARG A 386 11.77 -28.28 -2.00
C ARG A 386 11.05 -29.53 -1.53
N ILE A 387 9.96 -29.88 -2.20
CA ILE A 387 9.36 -31.21 -2.09
C ILE A 387 10.19 -32.14 -2.99
N LYS A 388 11.49 -32.28 -2.68
CA LYS A 388 12.39 -33.41 -3.02
C LYS A 388 13.85 -33.12 -2.72
#